data_AF-L0D849-F1
#
_entry.id   AF-L0D849-F1
#
_cell.length_a   1.000
_cell.length_b   1.000
_cell.length_c   1.000
_cell.angle_alpha   90.00
_cell.angle_beta   90.00
_cell.angle_gamma   90.00
#
_symmetry.space_group_name_H-M   'P 1'
#
loop_
_entity.id
_entity.type
_entity.pdbx_description
1 polymer ?
#
loop_
_entity_poly.entity_id
_entity_poly.type
_entity_poly.pdbx_seq_one_letter_code
_entity_poly.pdbx_strand_id
1 'polypeptide(L)' 'MDSVFVAMDLVRLPFQVEESSDIRCEKCFEALERHQLDIALPGRMLGTCESCKAWYLIDLEGGVMVLLPDESDLRGI' A
#
# COMPACT_ATOMS: atom_id res chain seq x y z
N MET A 1 -0.97 15.64 22.48
CA MET A 1 -1.29 14.58 21.50
C MET A 1 -0.57 15.02 20.25
N ASP A 2 0.63 14.47 20.04
CA ASP A 2 1.48 14.93 18.95
C ASP A 2 0.97 14.33 17.65
N SER A 3 0.73 15.17 16.66
CA SER A 3 0.22 14.77 15.35
C SER A 3 1.32 15.02 14.33
N VAL A 4 1.63 14.00 13.54
CA VAL A 4 2.57 14.11 12.42
C VAL A 4 1.76 14.13 11.13
N PHE A 5 2.02 15.12 10.29
CA PHE A 5 1.46 15.18 8.94
C PHE A 5 2.48 14.58 7.97
N VAL A 6 2.09 13.50 7.29
CA VAL A 6 2.94 12.86 6.28
C VAL A 6 2.27 12.97 4.93
N ALA A 7 3.02 13.43 3.92
CA ALA A 7 2.58 13.37 2.54
C ALA A 7 2.71 11.93 2.05
N MET A 8 1.68 11.41 1.39
CA MET A 8 1.68 10.03 0.91
C MET A 8 1.47 9.99 -0.60
N ASP A 9 2.22 9.14 -1.28
CA ASP A 9 2.08 8.92 -2.71
C ASP A 9 0.86 8.04 -2.99
N LEU A 10 -0.13 8.63 -3.66
CA LEU A 10 -1.34 7.94 -4.13
C LEU A 10 -1.10 7.38 -5.52
N VAL A 11 -1.25 6.07 -5.65
CA VAL A 11 -1.09 5.35 -6.91
C VAL A 11 -2.45 4.83 -7.36
N ARG A 12 -2.77 5.07 -8.63
CA ARG A 12 -3.99 4.55 -9.27
C ARG A 12 -3.72 3.16 -9.80
N LEU A 13 -4.51 2.19 -9.35
CA LEU A 13 -4.49 0.85 -9.91
C LEU A 13 -5.31 0.84 -11.20
N PRO A 14 -4.88 0.11 -12.24
CA PRO A 14 -5.66 -0.02 -13.46
C PRO A 14 -7.02 -0.65 -13.15
N PHE A 15 -8.07 -0.09 -13.77
CA PHE A 15 -9.49 -0.35 -13.51
C PHE A 15 -9.94 -1.72 -14.04
N GLN A 16 -9.25 -2.81 -13.67
CA GLN A 16 -9.61 -4.19 -14.02
C GLN A 16 -8.76 -5.22 -13.27
N VAL A 17 -8.49 -5.00 -11.98
CA VAL A 17 -7.88 -6.02 -11.12
C VAL A 17 -8.95 -7.06 -10.73
N GLU A 18 -9.57 -7.71 -11.72
CA GLU A 18 -10.43 -8.88 -11.48
C GLU A 18 -9.58 -10.07 -10.97
N GLU A 19 -8.29 -10.07 -11.29
CA GLU A 19 -7.32 -11.04 -10.81
C GLU A 19 -6.16 -10.33 -10.11
N SER A 20 -6.18 -10.48 -8.81
CA SER A 20 -5.35 -9.80 -7.81
C SER A 20 -3.81 -10.03 -7.87
N SER A 21 -3.28 -10.58 -8.95
CA SER A 21 -1.85 -10.98 -9.07
C SER A 21 -0.90 -9.87 -9.48
N ASP A 22 -1.39 -8.76 -10.02
CA ASP A 22 -0.54 -7.76 -10.70
C ASP A 22 -0.24 -6.49 -9.89
N ILE A 23 -0.60 -6.43 -8.60
CA ILE A 23 -0.23 -5.28 -7.77
C ILE A 23 1.26 -5.37 -7.46
N ARG A 24 2.01 -4.39 -7.96
CA ARG A 24 3.47 -4.31 -7.85
C ARG A 24 3.89 -3.15 -6.96
N CYS A 25 5.07 -3.28 -6.40
CA CYS A 25 5.73 -2.21 -5.67
C CYS A 25 6.11 -1.06 -6.61
N GLU A 26 5.81 0.18 -6.24
CA GLU A 26 6.19 1.35 -7.06
C GLU A 26 7.70 1.64 -7.03
N LYS A 27 8.41 1.18 -5.99
CA LYS A 27 9.85 1.41 -5.85
C LYS A 27 10.70 0.44 -6.66
N CYS A 28 10.31 -0.84 -6.70
CA CYS A 28 11.13 -1.90 -7.28
C CYS A 28 10.38 -2.83 -8.25
N PHE A 29 9.09 -2.59 -8.49
CA PHE A 29 8.24 -3.31 -9.45
C PHE A 29 8.04 -4.81 -9.19
N GLU A 30 8.52 -5.31 -8.05
CA GLU A 30 8.24 -6.66 -7.56
C GLU A 30 6.80 -6.80 -7.10
N ALA A 31 6.25 -8.02 -7.21
CA ALA A 31 4.90 -8.30 -6.74
C ALA A 31 4.78 -8.06 -5.22
N LEU A 32 3.64 -7.49 -4.81
CA LEU A 32 3.35 -7.31 -3.39
C LEU A 32 2.72 -8.57 -2.80
N GLU A 33 3.20 -8.96 -1.63
CA GLU A 33 2.45 -9.87 -0.76
C GLU A 33 1.27 -9.11 -0.15
N ARG A 34 0.08 -9.72 -0.11
CA ARG A 34 -1.16 -9.05 0.27
C ARG A 34 -1.78 -9.70 1.49
N HIS A 35 -2.05 -8.89 2.50
CA HIS A 35 -2.59 -9.30 3.78
C HIS A 35 -3.97 -8.67 3.99
N GLN A 36 -5.01 -9.51 4.09
CA GLN A 36 -6.37 -9.09 4.39
C GLN A 36 -6.53 -9.07 5.92
N LEU A 37 -6.62 -7.87 6.51
CA LEU A 37 -6.62 -7.69 7.96
C LEU A 37 -8.01 -7.38 8.55
N ASP A 38 -8.96 -6.94 7.72
CA ASP A 38 -10.27 -6.47 8.16
C ASP A 38 -11.39 -7.18 7.41
N ILE A 39 -11.91 -8.26 7.98
CA ILE A 39 -12.92 -9.11 7.34
C ILE A 39 -14.18 -8.31 6.94
N ALA A 40 -14.47 -7.19 7.61
CA ALA A 40 -15.60 -6.33 7.26
C ALA A 40 -15.35 -5.50 5.98
N LEU A 41 -14.10 -5.30 5.59
CA LEU A 41 -13.65 -4.53 4.42
C LEU A 41 -12.68 -5.38 3.56
N PRO A 42 -13.19 -6.37 2.82
CA PRO A 42 -12.34 -7.30 2.07
C PRO A 42 -11.50 -6.64 0.97
N GLY A 43 -11.98 -5.52 0.41
CA GLY A 43 -11.24 -4.72 -0.58
C GLY A 43 -10.07 -3.91 0.01
N ARG A 44 -10.02 -3.77 1.34
CA ARG A 44 -8.94 -3.06 2.04
C ARG A 44 -7.90 -4.07 2.52
N MET A 45 -6.67 -3.89 2.05
CA MET A 45 -5.57 -4.81 2.33
C MET A 45 -4.28 -4.05 2.65
N LEU A 46 -3.36 -4.72 3.34
CA LEU A 46 -1.98 -4.28 3.47
C LEU A 46 -1.12 -5.01 2.43
N GLY A 47 -0.39 -4.26 1.62
CA GLY A 47 0.61 -4.78 0.69
C GLY A 47 2.01 -4.65 1.27
N THR A 48 2.81 -5.72 1.24
CA THR A 48 4.21 -5.71 1.69
C THR A 48 5.13 -6.16 0.57
N CYS A 49 6.20 -5.39 0.33
CA CYS A 49 7.23 -5.77 -0.63
C CYS A 49 8.37 -6.50 0.08
N GLU A 50 8.65 -7.74 -0.29
CA GLU A 50 9.77 -8.48 0.31
C GLU A 50 11.15 -7.94 -0.08
N SER A 51 11.26 -7.28 -1.25
CA SER A 51 12.53 -6.77 -1.77
C SER A 51 12.94 -5.46 -1.09
N CYS A 52 12.13 -4.41 -1.23
CA CYS A 52 12.45 -3.09 -0.68
C CYS A 52 11.85 -2.80 0.70
N LYS A 53 11.10 -3.76 1.27
CA LYS A 53 10.42 -3.65 2.58
C LYS A 53 9.38 -2.52 2.68
N ALA A 54 9.00 -1.89 1.57
CA ALA A 54 7.94 -0.89 1.52
C ALA A 54 6.57 -1.51 1.81
N TRP A 55 5.72 -0.75 2.50
CA TRP A 55 4.36 -1.14 2.86
C TRP A 55 3.35 -0.25 2.16
N TYR A 56 2.21 -0.81 1.80
CA TYR A 56 1.15 -0.11 1.07
C TYR A 56 -0.20 -0.38 1.72
N LEU A 57 -1.04 0.65 1.81
CA LEU A 57 -2.47 0.46 2.04
C LEU A 57 -3.15 0.37 0.68
N ILE A 58 -3.82 -0.75 0.41
CA ILE A 58 -4.50 -1.02 -0.86
C ILE A 58 -6.01 -0.93 -0.63
N ASP A 59 -6.69 -0.22 -1.52
CA ASP A 59 -8.14 -0.17 -1.61
C ASP A 59 -8.55 -0.58 -3.04
N LEU A 60 -8.95 -1.85 -3.18
CA LEU A 60 -9.35 -2.42 -4.47
C LEU A 60 -10.64 -1.79 -5.00
N GLU A 61 -11.60 -1.48 -4.13
CA GLU A 61 -12.88 -0.87 -4.52
C GLU A 61 -12.65 0.57 -5.01
N GLY A 62 -11.75 1.29 -4.35
CA GLY A 62 -11.30 2.61 -4.77
C GLY A 62 -10.35 2.59 -5.97
N GLY A 63 -9.82 1.43 -6.35
CA GLY A 63 -8.82 1.28 -7.42
C GLY A 63 -7.54 2.06 -7.11
N VAL A 64 -7.11 2.08 -5.85
CA VAL A 64 -5.94 2.84 -5.40
C VAL A 64 -5.07 2.05 -4.44
N MET A 65 -3.82 2.42 -4.38
CA MET A 65 -2.95 2.09 -3.25
C MET A 65 -2.14 3.31 -2.83
N VAL A 66 -1.69 3.30 -1.59
CA VAL A 66 -0.91 4.40 -1.02
C VAL A 66 0.33 3.81 -0.36
N LEU A 67 1.50 4.36 -0.68
CA LEU A 67 2.74 4.02 0.02
C LEU A 67 2.68 4.54 1.46
N LEU A 68 2.86 3.63 2.43
CA LEU A 68 2.91 4.00 3.84
C LEU A 68 4.28 4.62 4.19
N PRO A 69 4.32 5.58 5.13
CA PRO A 69 5.56 6.14 5.65
C PRO A 69 6.45 5.06 6.27
N ASP A 70 7.76 5.22 6.12
CA ASP A 70 8.74 4.36 6.80
C ASP A 70 9.21 4.94 8.15
N GLU A 71 10.12 4.25 8.83
CA GLU A 71 10.62 4.68 10.13
C GLU A 71 11.29 6.06 10.12
N SER A 72 11.91 6.43 8.99
CA SER A 72 12.60 7.71 8.82
C SER A 72 11.58 8.84 8.71
N ASP A 73 10.53 8.63 7.92
CA ASP A 73 9.41 9.57 7.77
C ASP A 73 8.72 9.84 9.11
N LEU A 74 8.48 8.78 9.89
CA LEU A 74 7.81 8.88 11.19
C LEU A 74 8.68 9.54 12.27
N ARG A 75 10.01 9.44 12.15
CA ARG A 75 10.96 10.07 13.07
C ARG A 75 11.38 11.47 12.61
N GLY A 76 11.04 11.88 11.38
CA GLY A 76 11.38 13.18 10.81
C GLY A 76 12.89 13.37 10.58
N ILE A 77 13.60 12.32 10.19
CA ILE A 77 15.07 12.30 9.99
C ILE A 77 15.43 12.48 8.52
#